data_AF-A0A2G2G3Z8-F1
#
_entry.id   AF-A0A2G2G3Z8-F1
#
_cell.length_a   1.000
_cell.length_b   1.000
_cell.length_c   1.000
_cell.angle_alpha   90.00
_cell.angle_beta   90.00
_cell.angle_gamma   90.00
#
_symmetry.space_group_name_H-M   'P 1'
#
loop_
_entity.id
_entity.type
_entity.pdbx_description
1 polymer ?
#
loop_
_entity_poly.entity_id
_entity_poly.type
_entity_poly.pdbx_seq_one_letter_code
_entity_poly.pdbx_strand_id
1 'polypeptide(L)'
;MSDGFSVPRHMVNIDDCFAVVLSSFSKPESLLVTLSDNNISVFSLVDGDNPSWANKKLLTFIQEQDRGQILVFGNFSDPELIATTSLACEIGFVVFSIISEPDFNKPDSFFSLVRLLYNTVKTMSFDQFISEIALINSALKETE
;
A
#
# COMPACT_ATOMS: atom_id res chain seq x y z
N MET A 1 10.51 30.42 -3.01
CA MET A 1 10.96 29.03 -2.97
C MET A 1 10.70 28.58 -1.56
N SER A 2 9.56 27.94 -1.31
CA SER A 2 9.32 27.31 0.00
C SER A 2 10.30 26.14 0.07
N ASP A 3 11.19 26.16 1.06
CA ASP A 3 11.94 24.98 1.45
C ASP A 3 10.93 23.99 2.02
N GLY A 4 10.31 23.24 1.10
CA GLY A 4 9.20 22.35 1.38
C GLY A 4 9.68 21.17 2.21
N PHE A 5 9.00 20.90 3.32
CA PHE A 5 9.16 19.67 4.07
C PHE A 5 9.03 18.48 3.10
N SER A 6 10.12 17.76 2.88
CA SER A 6 10.05 16.49 2.16
C SER A 6 9.68 15.40 3.16
N VAL A 7 8.55 14.73 2.96
CA VAL A 7 8.20 13.53 3.72
C VAL A 7 9.39 12.54 3.66
N PRO A 8 9.86 12.00 4.80
CA PRO A 8 10.95 11.03 4.80
C PRO A 8 10.66 9.88 3.83
N ARG A 9 11.68 9.40 3.09
CA ARG A 9 11.53 8.34 2.08
C ARG A 9 10.98 7.01 2.61
N HIS A 10 10.96 6.83 3.93
CA HIS A 10 10.45 5.66 4.63
C HIS A 10 9.00 5.80 5.08
N MET A 11 8.39 6.95 4.83
CA MET A 11 7.00 7.25 5.16
C MET A 11 6.15 7.34 3.90
N VAL A 12 4.86 7.06 4.07
CA VAL A 12 3.82 7.28 3.08
C VAL A 12 3.75 8.77 2.79
N ASN A 13 3.80 9.12 1.52
CA ASN A 13 3.53 10.46 1.04
C ASN A 13 2.13 10.47 0.43
N ILE A 14 1.17 11.07 1.15
CA ILE A 14 -0.25 11.11 0.75
C ILE A 14 -0.42 11.72 -0.65
N ASP A 15 0.35 12.76 -0.95
CA ASP A 15 0.31 13.45 -2.24
C ASP A 15 0.99 12.68 -3.38
N ASP A 16 1.74 11.61 -3.08
CA ASP A 16 2.53 10.85 -4.05
C ASP A 16 2.21 9.34 -4.02
N CYS A 17 0.98 8.99 -3.66
CA CYS A 17 0.59 7.59 -3.51
C CYS A 17 -0.78 7.26 -4.14
N PHE A 18 -0.95 5.96 -4.41
CA PHE A 18 -2.22 5.33 -4.75
C PHE A 18 -2.28 3.95 -4.07
N ALA A 19 -3.48 3.37 -4.02
CA ALA A 19 -3.75 2.15 -3.28
C ALA A 19 -4.26 1.02 -4.17
N VAL A 20 -3.81 -0.20 -3.86
CA VAL A 20 -4.40 -1.46 -4.31
C VAL A 20 -4.90 -2.21 -3.08
N VAL A 21 -6.18 -2.56 -3.08
CA VAL A 21 -6.82 -3.30 -1.99
C VAL A 21 -7.11 -4.71 -2.45
N LEU A 22 -6.49 -5.69 -1.80
CA LEU A 22 -6.71 -7.10 -2.07
C LEU A 22 -7.96 -7.58 -1.32
N SER A 23 -8.66 -8.56 -1.90
CA SER A 23 -9.85 -9.18 -1.29
C SER A 23 -9.57 -9.79 0.07
N SER A 24 -8.32 -10.18 0.35
CA SER A 24 -7.90 -10.72 1.64
C SER A 24 -7.91 -9.70 2.78
N PHE A 25 -7.94 -8.39 2.51
CA PHE A 25 -7.85 -7.37 3.56
C PHE A 25 -9.11 -7.33 4.45
N SER A 26 -8.94 -7.51 5.77
CA SER A 26 -10.06 -7.71 6.71
C SER A 26 -10.80 -6.44 7.17
N LYS A 27 -10.25 -5.23 6.93
CA LYS A 27 -10.80 -3.94 7.42
C LYS A 27 -11.16 -2.94 6.29
N PRO A 28 -11.87 -3.33 5.23
CA PRO A 28 -12.04 -2.49 4.04
C PRO A 28 -12.83 -1.20 4.28
N GLU A 29 -13.83 -1.20 5.17
CA GLU A 29 -14.68 -0.01 5.38
C GLU A 29 -13.91 1.17 5.98
N SER A 30 -13.19 0.96 7.08
CA SER A 30 -12.34 2.00 7.70
C SER A 30 -11.22 2.47 6.77
N LEU A 31 -10.71 1.55 5.95
CA LEU A 31 -9.69 1.86 4.96
C LEU A 31 -10.25 2.81 3.89
N LEU A 32 -11.40 2.49 3.30
CA LEU A 32 -12.00 3.29 2.22
C LEU A 32 -12.32 4.72 2.68
N VAL A 33 -12.81 4.90 3.92
CA VAL A 33 -13.01 6.24 4.51
C VAL A 33 -11.69 6.99 4.58
N THR A 34 -10.65 6.37 5.15
CA THR A 34 -9.32 7.00 5.28
C THR A 34 -8.74 7.37 3.91
N LEU A 35 -8.80 6.48 2.91
CA LEU A 35 -8.28 6.75 1.58
C LEU A 35 -9.07 7.87 0.88
N SER A 36 -10.39 7.88 1.04
CA SER A 36 -11.26 8.92 0.48
C SER A 36 -10.99 10.29 1.09
N ASP A 37 -10.86 10.38 2.42
CA ASP A 37 -10.60 11.64 3.13
C ASP A 37 -9.26 12.28 2.72
N ASN A 38 -8.33 11.45 2.23
CA ASN A 38 -6.99 11.86 1.80
C ASN A 38 -6.84 11.90 0.27
N ASN A 39 -7.94 11.75 -0.50
CA ASN A 39 -7.94 11.75 -1.97
C ASN A 39 -6.97 10.73 -2.62
N ILE A 40 -6.74 9.59 -1.96
CA ILE A 40 -5.88 8.53 -2.48
C ILE A 40 -6.67 7.68 -3.46
N SER A 41 -6.19 7.56 -4.70
CA SER A 41 -6.84 6.74 -5.74
C SER A 41 -6.74 5.25 -5.38
N VAL A 42 -7.83 4.48 -5.58
CA VAL A 42 -7.92 3.10 -5.12
C VAL A 42 -8.33 2.16 -6.25
N PHE A 43 -7.64 1.03 -6.36
CA PHE A 43 -8.05 -0.11 -7.17
C PHE A 43 -8.27 -1.34 -6.28
N SER A 44 -9.40 -2.02 -6.44
CA SER A 44 -9.70 -3.23 -5.66
C SER A 44 -9.55 -4.47 -6.54
N LEU A 45 -8.77 -5.43 -6.08
CA LEU A 45 -8.73 -6.79 -6.62
C LEU A 45 -9.75 -7.64 -5.86
N VAL A 46 -10.61 -8.33 -6.60
CA VAL A 46 -11.64 -9.20 -6.04
C VAL A 46 -11.35 -10.66 -6.34
N ASP A 47 -11.93 -11.57 -5.55
CA ASP A 47 -11.76 -13.00 -5.76
C ASP A 47 -12.21 -13.41 -7.18
N GLY A 48 -11.37 -14.20 -7.85
CA GLY A 48 -11.61 -14.65 -9.21
C GLY A 48 -11.06 -13.73 -10.30
N ASP A 49 -10.49 -12.57 -9.94
CA ASP A 49 -9.70 -11.78 -10.87
C ASP A 49 -8.46 -12.56 -11.35
N ASN A 50 -7.91 -12.16 -12.50
CA ASN A 50 -6.61 -12.64 -12.92
C ASN A 50 -5.53 -12.19 -11.92
N PRO A 51 -4.47 -12.99 -11.73
CA PRO A 51 -3.31 -12.56 -10.93
C PRO A 51 -2.77 -11.22 -11.42
N SER A 52 -2.17 -10.42 -10.53
CA SER A 52 -1.77 -9.03 -10.80
C SER A 52 -0.95 -8.85 -12.07
N TRP A 53 0.01 -9.74 -12.31
CA TRP A 53 0.88 -9.73 -13.49
C TRP A 53 0.15 -9.99 -14.82
N ALA A 54 -1.06 -10.56 -14.76
CA ALA A 54 -1.93 -10.83 -15.91
C ALA A 54 -3.23 -9.99 -15.89
N ASN A 55 -3.44 -9.17 -14.86
CA ASN A 55 -4.64 -8.37 -14.72
C ASN A 55 -4.52 -7.06 -15.51
N LYS A 56 -5.07 -7.05 -16.72
CA LYS A 56 -5.03 -5.87 -17.60
C LYS A 56 -5.62 -4.62 -16.96
N LYS A 57 -6.68 -4.75 -16.15
CA LYS A 57 -7.32 -3.58 -15.50
C LYS A 57 -6.38 -2.95 -14.48
N LEU A 58 -5.72 -3.79 -13.67
CA LEU A 58 -4.71 -3.33 -12.72
C LEU A 58 -3.53 -2.68 -13.45
N LEU A 59 -3.01 -3.32 -14.50
CA LEU A 59 -1.88 -2.78 -15.27
C LEU A 59 -2.21 -1.42 -15.89
N THR A 60 -3.40 -1.26 -16.46
CA THR A 60 -3.87 0.03 -16.97
C THR A 60 -3.98 1.06 -15.84
N PHE A 61 -4.60 0.69 -14.72
CA PHE A 61 -4.71 1.58 -13.57
C PHE A 61 -3.34 2.07 -13.08
N ILE A 62 -2.36 1.16 -12.94
CA ILE A 62 -0.98 1.50 -12.53
C ILE A 62 -0.32 2.45 -13.53
N GLN A 63 -0.49 2.22 -14.83
CA GLN A 63 0.09 3.06 -15.89
C GLN A 63 -0.50 4.48 -15.93
N GLU A 64 -1.73 4.65 -15.46
CA GLU A 64 -2.40 5.95 -15.39
C GLU A 64 -1.98 6.77 -14.16
N GLN A 65 -1.22 6.19 -13.22
CA GLN A 65 -0.76 6.90 -12.03
C GLN A 65 0.55 7.64 -12.29
N ASP A 66 0.56 8.95 -12.06
CA ASP A 66 1.77 9.79 -12.06
C ASP A 66 2.37 9.93 -10.65
N ARG A 67 2.42 8.83 -9.91
CA ARG A 67 2.76 8.77 -8.48
C ARG A 67 3.97 7.87 -8.24
N GLY A 68 4.81 8.20 -7.27
CA GLY A 68 6.02 7.44 -6.93
C GLY A 68 5.80 6.27 -5.97
N GLN A 69 4.67 6.24 -5.24
CA GLN A 69 4.38 5.23 -4.23
C GLN A 69 3.10 4.45 -4.50
N ILE A 70 3.11 3.17 -4.12
CA ILE A 70 1.93 2.31 -4.10
C ILE A 70 1.74 1.69 -2.72
N LEU A 71 0.50 1.72 -2.24
CA LEU A 71 0.05 1.11 -1.01
C LEU A 71 -0.70 -0.18 -1.35
N VAL A 72 -0.21 -1.33 -0.92
CA VAL A 72 -0.87 -2.62 -1.16
C VAL A 72 -1.43 -3.16 0.15
N PHE A 73 -2.75 -3.20 0.26
CA PHE A 73 -3.47 -3.65 1.45
C PHE A 73 -3.86 -5.12 1.29
N GLY A 74 -3.41 -5.98 2.20
CA GLY A 74 -3.73 -7.41 2.16
C GLY A 74 -3.19 -8.18 3.36
N ASN A 75 -3.33 -9.50 3.34
CA ASN A 75 -2.81 -10.39 4.39
C ASN A 75 -1.53 -11.10 3.97
N PHE A 76 -0.67 -11.45 4.92
CA PHE A 76 0.56 -12.20 4.60
C PHE A 76 0.32 -13.58 4.00
N SER A 77 -0.82 -14.21 4.30
CA SER A 77 -1.18 -15.50 3.73
C SER A 77 -1.68 -15.41 2.28
N ASP A 78 -1.89 -14.20 1.76
CA ASP A 78 -2.39 -13.99 0.41
C ASP A 78 -1.23 -14.00 -0.60
N PRO A 79 -1.16 -14.98 -1.52
CA PRO A 79 -0.14 -14.98 -2.56
C PRO A 79 -0.24 -13.76 -3.49
N GLU A 80 -1.43 -13.16 -3.62
CA GLU A 80 -1.65 -11.98 -4.43
C GLU A 80 -0.95 -10.75 -3.86
N LEU A 81 -0.71 -10.71 -2.54
CA LEU A 81 0.11 -9.68 -1.91
C LEU A 81 1.53 -9.69 -2.47
N ILE A 82 2.13 -10.87 -2.56
CA ILE A 82 3.48 -11.04 -3.11
C ILE A 82 3.50 -10.70 -4.59
N ALA A 83 2.50 -11.16 -5.35
CA ALA A 83 2.42 -10.91 -6.79
C ALA A 83 2.29 -9.40 -7.10
N THR A 84 1.34 -8.73 -6.45
CA THR A 84 1.08 -7.29 -6.62
C THR A 84 2.30 -6.46 -6.24
N THR A 85 2.88 -6.72 -5.07
CA THR A 85 4.04 -5.94 -4.58
C THR A 85 5.28 -6.17 -5.43
N SER A 86 5.53 -7.40 -5.90
CA SER A 86 6.66 -7.70 -6.78
C SER A 86 6.52 -7.01 -8.14
N LEU A 87 5.32 -7.06 -8.74
CA LEU A 87 5.01 -6.35 -9.99
C LEU A 87 5.29 -4.85 -9.85
N ALA A 88 4.81 -4.23 -8.76
CA ALA A 88 5.00 -2.81 -8.56
C ALA A 88 6.48 -2.43 -8.32
N CYS A 89 7.24 -3.26 -7.60
CA CYS A 89 8.68 -3.07 -7.47
C CYS A 89 9.39 -3.14 -8.83
N GLU A 90 9.01 -4.09 -9.69
CA GLU A 90 9.57 -4.25 -11.04
C GLU A 90 9.29 -3.04 -11.94
N ILE A 91 8.11 -2.42 -11.81
CA ILE A 91 7.76 -1.19 -12.52
C ILE A 91 8.51 0.04 -11.94
N GLY A 92 9.05 -0.07 -10.72
CA GLY A 92 9.91 0.96 -10.11
C GLY A 92 9.22 1.81 -9.04
N PHE A 93 8.04 1.41 -8.54
CA PHE A 93 7.38 2.13 -7.45
C PHE A 93 8.05 1.87 -6.11
N VAL A 94 7.94 2.84 -5.21
CA VAL A 94 8.17 2.60 -3.79
C VAL A 94 6.94 1.91 -3.20
N VAL A 95 7.10 0.64 -2.81
CA VAL A 95 5.99 -0.19 -2.35
C VAL A 95 5.88 -0.20 -0.83
N PHE A 96 4.68 0.10 -0.33
CA PHE A 96 4.28 -0.16 1.04
C PHE A 96 3.26 -1.31 1.05
N SER A 97 3.48 -2.29 1.92
CA SER A 97 2.53 -3.37 2.19
C SER A 97 1.90 -3.14 3.55
N ILE A 98 0.58 -2.97 3.56
CA ILE A 98 -0.20 -2.67 4.76
C ILE A 98 -1.00 -3.91 5.14
N ILE A 99 -0.65 -4.48 6.29
CA ILE A 99 -1.21 -5.75 6.75
C ILE A 99 -2.30 -5.48 7.78
N SER A 100 -3.50 -6.01 7.59
CA SER A 100 -4.60 -5.78 8.53
C SER A 100 -4.31 -6.43 9.89
N GLU A 101 -3.90 -7.70 9.87
CA GLU A 101 -3.69 -8.54 11.03
C GLU A 101 -2.42 -9.42 10.85
N PRO A 102 -1.24 -8.93 11.27
CA PRO A 102 -0.02 -9.70 11.16
C PRO A 102 -0.03 -10.89 12.15
N ASP A 103 -0.20 -12.11 11.63
CA ASP A 103 -0.10 -13.36 12.41
C ASP A 103 1.18 -14.13 12.04
N PHE A 104 2.22 -13.98 12.85
CA PHE A 104 3.52 -14.65 12.64
C PHE A 104 3.61 -16.05 13.23
N ASN A 105 2.53 -16.57 13.84
CA ASN A 105 2.52 -17.95 14.32
C ASN A 105 2.38 -18.95 13.15
N LYS A 106 2.01 -18.47 11.97
CA LYS A 106 1.93 -19.26 10.74
C LYS A 106 3.25 -19.15 9.96
N PRO A 107 3.93 -20.27 9.63
CA PRO A 107 5.15 -20.26 8.85
C PRO A 107 5.02 -19.51 7.52
N ASP A 108 3.90 -19.67 6.82
CA ASP A 108 3.64 -19.00 5.54
C ASP A 108 3.66 -17.48 5.68
N SER A 109 3.09 -16.93 6.76
CA SER A 109 3.13 -15.50 7.02
C SER A 109 4.55 -14.97 7.18
N PHE A 110 5.40 -15.75 7.87
CA PHE A 110 6.81 -15.40 8.06
C PHE A 110 7.57 -15.44 6.73
N PHE A 111 7.36 -16.47 5.90
CA PHE A 111 7.99 -16.54 4.58
C PHE A 111 7.53 -15.42 3.64
N SER A 112 6.25 -15.06 3.68
CA SER A 112 5.72 -13.91 2.95
C SER A 112 6.40 -12.61 3.39
N LEU A 113 6.55 -12.38 4.70
CA LEU A 113 7.29 -11.21 5.21
C LEU A 113 8.74 -11.20 4.70
N VAL A 114 9.45 -12.32 4.81
CA VAL A 114 10.85 -12.42 4.32
C VAL A 114 10.93 -12.09 2.84
N ARG A 115 9.97 -12.56 2.02
CA ARG A 115 9.94 -12.29 0.59
C ARG A 115 9.63 -10.82 0.27
N LEU A 116 8.71 -10.19 1.01
CA LEU A 116 8.42 -8.76 0.89
C LEU A 116 9.66 -7.93 1.20
N LEU A 117 10.33 -8.23 2.31
CA LEU A 117 11.56 -7.54 2.71
C LEU A 117 12.69 -7.72 1.70
N TYR A 118 12.85 -8.93 1.14
CA TYR A 118 13.83 -9.20 0.08
C TYR A 118 13.59 -8.34 -1.16
N ASN A 119 12.33 -8.07 -1.49
CA ASN A 119 11.91 -7.18 -2.58
C ASN A 119 11.91 -5.68 -2.18
N THR A 120 12.53 -5.30 -1.05
CA THR A 120 12.59 -3.92 -0.54
C THR A 120 11.23 -3.28 -0.23
N VAL A 121 10.18 -4.09 -0.10
CA VAL A 121 8.84 -3.62 0.27
C VAL A 121 8.86 -3.17 1.72
N LYS A 122 8.28 -1.99 1.99
CA LYS A 122 8.11 -1.47 3.35
C LYS A 122 6.83 -2.05 3.93
N THR A 123 6.94 -2.89 4.95
CA THR A 123 5.77 -3.52 5.57
C THR A 123 5.39 -2.82 6.87
N MET A 124 4.09 -2.54 7.07
CA MET A 124 3.53 -1.98 8.30
C MET A 124 2.16 -2.56 8.60
N SER A 125 1.71 -2.49 9.85
CA SER A 125 0.33 -2.85 10.19
C SER A 125 -0.64 -1.74 9.78
N PHE A 126 -1.92 -2.07 9.65
CA PHE A 126 -2.96 -1.08 9.38
C PHE A 126 -3.04 0.01 10.45
N ASP A 127 -2.88 -0.34 11.73
CA ASP A 127 -2.93 0.63 12.82
C ASP A 127 -1.73 1.61 12.76
N GLN A 128 -0.55 1.13 12.33
CA GLN A 128 0.61 1.98 12.05
C GLN A 128 0.33 2.93 10.88
N PHE A 129 -0.24 2.42 9.79
CA PHE A 129 -0.65 3.23 8.64
C PHE A 129 -1.61 4.35 9.05
N ILE A 130 -2.68 4.05 9.80
CA ILE A 130 -3.63 5.07 10.29
C ILE A 130 -2.93 6.13 11.15
N SER A 131 -2.04 5.69 12.05
CA SER A 131 -1.28 6.61 12.91
C SER A 131 -0.36 7.52 12.11
N GLU A 132 0.26 7.00 11.05
CA GLU A 132 1.15 7.74 10.17
C GLU A 132 0.39 8.79 9.34
N ILE A 133 -0.76 8.42 8.76
CA ILE A 133 -1.64 9.36 8.05
C ILE A 133 -2.13 10.48 8.98
N ALA A 134 -2.52 10.15 10.22
CA ALA A 134 -2.94 11.15 11.20
C ALA A 134 -1.80 12.13 11.54
N LEU A 135 -0.57 11.62 11.69
CA LEU A 135 0.61 12.45 11.92
C LEU A 135 0.88 13.39 10.75
N ILE A 136 0.86 12.88 9.51
CA ILE A 136 1.07 13.69 8.29
C ILE A 136 0.02 14.81 8.21
N ASN A 137 -1.25 14.47 8.41
CA ASN A 137 -2.35 15.44 8.38
C ASN A 137 -2.26 16.49 9.49
N SER A 138 -1.73 16.13 10.66
CA SER A 138 -1.51 17.10 11.74
C SER A 138 -0.41 18.10 11.39
N ALA A 139 0.68 17.65 10.77
CA ALA A 139 1.79 18.51 10.35
C ALA A 139 1.38 19.48 9.23
N LEU A 140 0.54 19.03 8.28
CA LEU A 140 0.04 19.88 7.20
C LEU A 140 -0.83 21.03 7.71
N LYS A 141 -1.65 20.78 8.74
CA LYS A 141 -2.52 21.82 9.35
C LYS A 141 -1.76 22.90 10.11
N GLU A 142 -0.57 22.60 10.62
CA GLU A 142 0.26 23.60 11.32
C GLU A 142 0.98 24.54 10.34
N THR A 143 1.06 24.17 9.06
CA THR A 143 1.68 24.97 7.99
C THR A 143 0.71 25.87 7.22
N GLU A 144 -0.60 25.76 7.45
CA GLU A 144 -1.66 26.65 6.91
C GLU A 144 -1.94 27.84 7.84
#